data_AF-A0A443QDW1-F1
#
_entry.id   AF-A0A443QDW1-F1
#
_cell.length_a   1.000
_cell.length_b   1.000
_cell.length_c   1.000
_cell.angle_alpha   90.00
_cell.angle_beta   90.00
_cell.angle_gamma   90.00
#
_symmetry.space_group_name_H-M   'P 1'
#
loop_
_entity.id
_entity.type
_entity.pdbx_description
1 polymer ?
#
loop_
_entity_poly.entity_id
_entity_poly.type
_entity_poly.pdbx_seq_one_letter_code
_entity_poly.pdbx_strand_id
1 'polypeptide(L)' 'TSITAGPSSVYDLEALREAFRSKTGVKVTFNCRYERKISKTPILTEVYFCINRDTLNPFNCTHAEKCLSKSVIFASKE' A
#
# COMPACT_ATOMS: atom_id res chain seq x y z
N THR A 1 5.34 -14.81 1.65
CA THR A 1 4.82 -14.50 0.30
C THR A 1 5.63 -13.38 -0.29
N SER A 2 6.13 -13.53 -1.51
CA SER A 2 6.81 -12.44 -2.25
C SER A 2 5.76 -11.64 -3.05
N ILE A 3 5.89 -10.31 -3.09
CA ILE A 3 5.00 -9.38 -3.83
C ILE A 3 5.86 -8.72 -4.90
N THR A 4 5.48 -8.86 -6.18
CA THR A 4 6.29 -8.40 -7.32
C THR A 4 5.47 -7.47 -8.21
N ALA A 5 5.98 -6.27 -8.50
CA ALA A 5 5.32 -5.36 -9.43
C ALA A 5 5.19 -6.00 -10.82
N GLY A 6 4.03 -5.86 -11.45
CA GLY A 6 3.77 -6.36 -12.81
C GLY A 6 2.64 -5.56 -13.46
N PRO A 7 2.58 -5.49 -14.80
CA PRO A 7 1.77 -4.50 -15.53
C PRO A 7 0.26 -4.54 -15.19
N SER A 8 -0.23 -5.66 -14.66
CA SER A 8 -1.62 -5.81 -14.23
C SER A 8 -1.79 -6.65 -12.96
N SER A 9 -0.77 -6.71 -12.09
CA SER A 9 -0.83 -7.53 -10.89
C SER A 9 -1.83 -6.93 -9.88
N VAL A 10 -2.95 -7.62 -9.67
CA VAL A 10 -3.96 -7.27 -8.68
C VAL A 10 -3.61 -7.94 -7.35
N TYR A 11 -3.53 -7.13 -6.30
CA TYR A 11 -3.22 -7.58 -4.95
C TYR A 11 -4.38 -7.34 -4.01
N ASP A 12 -4.57 -8.28 -3.08
CA ASP A 12 -5.44 -8.07 -1.92
C ASP A 12 -4.74 -7.11 -0.93
N LEU A 13 -5.45 -6.05 -0.55
CA LEU A 13 -4.90 -4.96 0.24
C LEU A 13 -4.68 -5.38 1.70
N GLU A 14 -5.50 -6.30 2.24
CA GLU A 14 -5.27 -6.87 3.58
C GLU A 14 -4.02 -7.76 3.60
N ALA A 15 -3.81 -8.56 2.56
CA ALA A 15 -2.59 -9.35 2.43
C ALA A 15 -1.33 -8.46 2.37
N LEU A 16 -1.41 -7.31 1.69
CA LEU A 16 -0.34 -6.31 1.70
C LEU A 16 -0.14 -5.72 3.11
N ARG A 17 -1.23 -5.31 3.78
CA ARG A 17 -1.19 -4.78 5.16
C ARG A 17 -0.48 -5.75 6.10
N GLU A 18 -0.89 -7.01 6.09
CA GLU A 18 -0.31 -8.05 6.96
C GLU A 18 1.14 -8.36 6.58
N ALA A 19 1.49 -8.34 5.29
CA ALA A 19 2.87 -8.50 4.87
C ALA A 19 3.78 -7.39 5.45
N PHE A 20 3.38 -6.12 5.35
CA PHE A 20 4.13 -5.01 5.96
C PHE A 20 4.18 -5.12 7.48
N ARG A 21 3.02 -5.35 8.12
CA ARG A 21 2.92 -5.46 9.58
C ARG A 21 3.76 -6.58 10.15
N SER A 22 3.84 -7.74 9.46
CA SER A 22 4.67 -8.87 9.87
C SER A 22 6.17 -8.55 9.87
N LYS A 23 6.59 -7.54 9.10
CA LYS A 23 8.00 -7.13 8.98
C LYS A 23 8.34 -5.93 9.86
N THR A 24 7.43 -4.98 10.01
CA THR A 24 7.71 -3.70 10.67
C THR A 24 7.06 -3.56 12.04
N GLY A 25 6.12 -4.44 12.39
CA GLY A 25 5.35 -4.36 13.65
C GLY A 25 4.29 -3.26 13.68
N VAL A 26 4.18 -2.43 12.64
CA VAL A 26 3.28 -1.27 12.58
C VAL A 26 2.45 -1.26 11.30
N LYS A 27 1.39 -0.45 11.29
CA LYS A 27 0.55 -0.27 10.09
C LYS A 27 1.19 0.74 9.15
N VAL A 28 1.19 0.42 7.86
CA VAL A 28 1.49 1.38 6.78
C VAL A 28 0.19 1.98 6.25
N THR A 29 0.27 3.17 5.67
CA THR A 29 -0.88 3.81 4.99
C THR A 29 -0.72 3.68 3.49
N PHE A 30 -1.73 3.16 2.80
CA PHE A 30 -1.74 3.06 1.34
C PHE A 30 -2.45 4.26 0.70
N ASN A 31 -1.85 4.80 -0.36
CA ASN A 31 -2.45 5.81 -1.21
C ASN A 31 -2.76 5.23 -2.58
N CYS A 32 -3.97 5.48 -3.06
CA CYS A 32 -4.51 4.92 -4.29
C CYS A 32 -5.00 6.01 -5.23
N ARG A 33 -4.78 5.79 -6.52
CA ARG A 33 -5.37 6.57 -7.60
C ARG A 33 -6.53 5.80 -8.22
N TYR A 34 -7.70 6.44 -8.31
CA TYR A 34 -8.87 5.89 -8.98
C TYR A 34 -8.96 6.46 -10.39
N GLU A 35 -8.86 5.58 -11.40
CA GLU A 35 -9.03 5.98 -12.79
C GLU A 35 -10.52 5.91 -13.17
N ARG A 36 -11.04 7.02 -13.71
CA ARG A 36 -12.50 7.19 -13.90
C ARG A 36 -13.13 6.30 -14.98
N LYS A 37 -12.35 5.64 -15.85
CA LYS A 37 -12.89 5.16 -17.14
C LYS A 37 -12.95 3.65 -17.37
N ILE A 38 -12.18 2.77 -16.70
CA ILE A 38 -12.13 1.35 -17.12
C ILE A 38 -11.99 0.34 -15.95
N SER A 39 -11.26 0.64 -14.87
CA SER A 39 -11.04 -0.31 -13.78
C SER A 39 -11.76 0.14 -12.50
N LYS A 40 -12.57 -0.75 -11.90
CA LYS A 40 -13.07 -0.55 -10.52
C LYS A 40 -11.95 -0.69 -9.48
N THR A 41 -10.83 -1.30 -9.87
CA THR A 41 -9.69 -1.55 -9.00
C THR A 41 -8.76 -0.34 -9.04
N PRO A 42 -8.55 0.37 -7.92
CA PRO A 42 -7.62 1.49 -7.87
C PRO A 42 -6.16 1.04 -8.05
N ILE A 43 -5.33 1.94 -8.53
CA ILE A 43 -3.88 1.72 -8.67
C ILE A 43 -3.21 2.19 -7.37
N LEU A 44 -2.40 1.33 -6.76
CA LEU A 44 -1.57 1.69 -5.63
C LEU A 44 -0.45 2.61 -6.11
N THR A 45 -0.39 3.83 -5.56
CA THR A 45 0.59 4.84 -5.98
C THR A 45 1.69 5.07 -4.96
N GLU A 46 1.35 5.08 -3.67
CA GLU A 46 2.30 5.36 -2.60
C GLU A 46 2.02 4.49 -1.38
N VAL A 47 3.08 4.19 -0.63
CA VAL A 47 3.01 3.52 0.68
C VAL A 47 3.75 4.39 1.68
N TYR A 48 3.05 4.86 2.70
CA TYR A 48 3.67 5.66 3.76
C TYR A 48 4.06 4.76 4.93
N PHE A 49 5.33 4.86 5.30
CA PHE A 49 5.92 4.23 6.48
C PHE A 49 6.57 5.32 7.33
N CYS A 50 6.22 5.36 8.62
CA CYS A 50 6.65 6.44 9.51
C CYS A 50 7.63 5.93 10.56
N ILE A 51 8.71 6.68 10.73
CA ILE A 51 9.80 6.36 11.65
C ILE A 51 10.01 7.57 12.56
N ASN A 52 10.09 7.32 13.87
CA ASN A 52 10.38 8.37 14.83
C ASN A 52 11.83 8.84 14.62
N ARG A 53 12.03 10.16 14.44
CA ARG A 53 13.35 10.71 14.09
C ARG A 53 14.42 10.43 15.14
N ASP A 54 14.05 10.42 16.41
CA ASP A 54 15.00 10.35 17.53
C ASP A 54 15.34 8.91 17.89
N THR A 55 14.33 8.04 17.89
CA THR A 55 14.47 6.63 18.28
C THR A 55 14.70 5.68 17.12
N LEU A 56 14.47 6.15 15.87
CA LEU A 56 14.43 5.35 14.66
C LEU A 56 13.43 4.19 14.71
N ASN A 57 12.51 4.20 15.68
CA ASN A 57 11.49 3.17 15.83
C ASN A 57 10.32 3.42 14.86
N PRO A 58 9.78 2.38 14.22
CA PRO A 58 8.56 2.47 13.43
C PRO A 58 7.37 2.92 14.29
N PHE A 59 6.47 3.72 13.72
CA PHE A 59 5.19 4.07 14.35
C PHE A 59 4.08 4.20 13.30
N ASN A 60 2.82 4.21 13.75
CA ASN A 60 1.67 4.33 12.85
C ASN A 60 1.59 5.76 12.28
N CYS A 61 1.60 5.89 10.96
CA CYS A 61 1.40 7.18 10.28
C CYS A 61 0.02 7.79 10.59
N THR A 62 -0.06 9.12 10.66
CA THR A 62 -1.33 9.86 10.81
C THR A 62 -2.00 10.19 9.46
N HIS A 63 -1.36 9.84 8.35
CA HIS A 63 -1.89 10.08 7.01
C HIS A 63 -3.18 9.27 6.79
N ALA A 64 -4.21 9.93 6.26
CA ALA A 64 -5.47 9.28 5.92
C ALA A 64 -5.27 8.28 4.78
N GLU A 65 -5.82 7.08 4.94
CA GLU A 65 -5.82 6.05 3.91
C GLU A 65 -6.73 6.45 2.76
N LYS A 66 -6.21 6.38 1.52
CA LYS A 66 -6.96 6.70 0.30
C LYS A 66 -7.26 5.45 -0.54
N CYS A 67 -6.83 4.27 -0.11
CA CYS A 67 -7.19 2.99 -0.69
C CYS A 67 -8.43 2.40 0.00
N LEU A 68 -9.62 2.73 -0.51
CA LEU A 68 -10.91 2.25 0.04
C LEU A 68 -11.37 0.90 -0.55
N SER A 69 -10.68 0.39 -1.58
CA SER A 69 -10.97 -0.91 -2.20
C SER A 69 -10.28 -2.04 -1.43
N LYS A 70 -10.86 -3.25 -1.49
CA LYS A 70 -10.21 -4.48 -0.98
C LYS A 70 -9.01 -4.92 -1.82
N SER A 71 -8.95 -4.47 -3.08
CA SER A 71 -7.89 -4.87 -4.01
C SER A 71 -7.32 -3.66 -4.73
N VAL A 72 -6.03 -3.75 -5.07
CA VAL A 72 -5.27 -2.70 -5.74
C VAL A 72 -4.44 -3.26 -6.89
N ILE A 73 -4.22 -2.45 -7.93
CA ILE A 73 -3.26 -2.76 -8.98
C ILE A 73 -1.88 -2.23 -8.54
N PHE A 74 -0.87 -3.09 -8.52
CA PHE A 74 0.52 -2.67 -8.31
C PHE A 74 1.31 -2.81 -9.60
N ALA A 75 1.21 -1.77 -10.43
CA ALA A 75 1.90 -1.67 -11.71
C ALA A 75 3.29 -1.05 -11.52
N SER A 76 4.32 -1.67 -12.10
CA SER A 76 5.59 -0.99 -12.35
C SER A 76 5.35 0.07 -13.43
N LYS A 77 5.88 1.29 -13.23
CA LYS A 77 6.02 2.22 -14.36
C LYS A 77 7.01 1.58 -15.33
N GLU A 78 6.56 1.27 -16.53
CA GLU A 78 7.44 1.04 -17.69
C GLU A 78 8.20 2.32 -18.04
#